data_AF-A0A1W9QGC0-F1
#
_entry.id   AF-A0A1W9QGC0-F1
#
_cell.length_a   1.000
_cell.length_b   1.000
_cell.length_c   1.000
_cell.angle_alpha   90.00
_cell.angle_beta   90.00
_cell.angle_gamma   90.00
#
_symmetry.space_group_name_H-M   'P 1'
#
loop_
_entity.id
_entity.type
_entity.pdbx_description
1 polymer ?
#
loop_
_entity_poly.entity_id
_entity_poly.type
_entity_poly.pdbx_seq_one_letter_code
_entity_poly.pdbx_strand_id
1 'polypeptide(L)' 'MDADDLASLAPKPSRTIEISHFVAPNAVEPVWYERPYYLGPDGDDESYFALAAALEQRGVEGIAR' A
#
# COMPACT_ATOMS: atom_id res chain seq x y z
N MET A 1 16.29 21.38 -17.53
CA MET A 1 15.60 20.29 -16.82
C MET A 1 15.22 20.88 -15.48
N ASP A 2 14.17 21.68 -15.54
CA ASP A 2 13.79 22.65 -14.52
C ASP A 2 12.96 21.92 -13.45
N ALA A 3 13.15 22.28 -12.18
CA ALA A 3 12.56 21.59 -11.04
C ALA A 3 11.02 21.51 -11.09
N ASP A 4 10.38 22.41 -11.83
CA ASP A 4 8.94 22.45 -12.05
C ASP A 4 8.38 21.29 -12.92
N ASP A 5 9.20 20.71 -13.81
CA ASP A 5 8.79 19.54 -14.61
C ASP A 5 8.68 18.28 -13.73
N LEU A 6 9.52 18.19 -12.70
CA LEU A 6 9.56 17.04 -11.79
C LEU A 6 8.35 17.04 -10.82
N ALA A 7 7.88 18.22 -10.42
CA ALA A 7 6.72 18.37 -9.54
C ALA A 7 5.40 18.04 -10.25
N SER A 8 5.30 18.27 -11.57
CA SER A 8 4.11 17.94 -12.38
C SER A 8 3.95 16.43 -12.64
N LEU A 9 5.01 15.65 -12.42
CA LEU A 9 4.98 14.17 -12.47
C LEU A 9 4.53 13.54 -11.15
N ALA A 10 4.48 14.31 -10.05
CA ALA A 10 4.03 13.80 -8.78
C ALA A 10 2.52 13.46 -8.87
N PRO A 11 2.11 12.23 -8.53
CA PRO A 11 0.69 11.88 -8.47
C PRO A 11 -0.04 12.85 -7.55
N LYS A 12 -1.24 13.30 -7.95
CA LYS A 12 -2.10 14.06 -7.04
C LYS A 12 -2.29 13.24 -5.76
N PRO A 13 -2.26 13.88 -4.57
CA PRO A 13 -2.48 13.17 -3.31
C PRO A 13 -3.91 12.61 -3.31
N SER A 14 -4.03 11.35 -3.68
CA SER A 14 -5.25 10.58 -3.58
C SER A 14 -5.20 9.82 -2.26
N ARG A 15 -6.31 9.75 -1.54
CA ARG A 15 -6.43 8.90 -0.34
C ARG A 15 -6.74 7.44 -0.70
N THR A 16 -6.70 7.12 -2.00
CA THR A 16 -6.98 5.79 -2.51
C THR A 16 -5.70 4.97 -2.44
N ILE A 17 -5.76 3.85 -1.73
CA ILE A 17 -4.67 2.87 -1.63
C ILE A 17 -4.83 1.90 -2.80
N GLU A 18 -3.90 1.97 -3.76
CA GLU A 18 -3.88 1.05 -4.91
C GLU A 18 -2.88 -0.08 -4.65
N ILE A 19 -3.36 -1.33 -4.57
CA ILE A 19 -2.46 -2.49 -4.46
C ILE A 19 -1.76 -2.72 -5.80
N SER A 20 -0.43 -2.68 -5.76
CA SER A 20 0.42 -2.85 -6.92
C SER A 20 0.96 -4.28 -7.06
N HIS A 21 1.32 -4.91 -5.93
CA HIS A 21 1.99 -6.22 -5.91
C HIS A 21 1.63 -7.02 -4.67
N PHE A 22 1.71 -8.35 -4.78
CA PHE A 22 1.68 -9.27 -3.65
C PHE A 22 3.04 -9.97 -3.55
N VAL A 23 3.66 -9.94 -2.38
CA VAL A 23 5.00 -10.47 -2.13
C VAL A 23 5.00 -11.48 -0.99
N ALA A 24 6.05 -12.29 -0.91
CA ALA A 24 6.22 -13.19 0.22
C ALA A 24 6.47 -12.38 1.52
N PRO A 25 6.15 -12.93 2.70
CA PRO A 25 6.42 -12.27 3.97
C PRO A 25 7.92 -11.99 4.11
N ASN A 26 8.28 -10.82 4.64
CA ASN A 26 9.67 -10.35 4.77
C ASN A 26 10.41 -10.12 3.43
N ALA A 27 9.69 -10.02 2.31
CA ALA A 27 10.29 -9.57 1.05
C ALA A 27 10.77 -8.10 1.13
N VAL A 28 10.20 -7.32 2.06
CA VAL A 28 10.64 -5.96 2.39
C VAL A 28 11.31 -5.98 3.75
N GLU A 29 12.58 -5.59 3.81
CA GLU A 29 13.31 -5.49 5.06
C GLU A 29 12.79 -4.30 5.90
N PRO A 30 12.66 -4.44 7.24
CA PRO A 30 12.14 -3.37 8.11
C PRO A 30 12.93 -2.05 8.07
N VAL A 31 14.18 -2.08 7.61
CA VAL A 31 15.01 -0.87 7.41
C VAL A 31 14.39 0.12 6.42
N TRP A 32 13.51 -0.36 5.53
CA TRP A 32 12.79 0.46 4.56
C TRP A 32 11.51 1.08 5.11
N TYR A 33 11.15 0.83 6.38
CA TYR A 33 9.94 1.39 7.00
C TYR A 33 10.25 2.75 7.63
N GLU A 34 9.65 3.81 7.09
CA GLU A 34 9.82 5.15 7.64
C GLU A 34 8.87 5.42 8.82
N ARG A 35 7.57 5.17 8.62
CA ARG A 35 6.50 5.44 9.60
C ARG A 35 5.41 4.38 9.52
N PRO A 36 5.57 3.23 10.20
CA PRO A 36 4.53 2.20 10.19
C PRO A 36 3.25 2.73 10.85
N TYR A 37 2.11 2.44 10.24
CA TYR A 37 0.78 2.80 10.75
C TYR A 37 -0.18 1.64 10.58
N TYR A 38 -1.20 1.59 11.42
CA TYR A 38 -2.31 0.66 11.24
C TYR A 38 -3.29 1.24 10.22
N LEU A 39 -3.63 0.43 9.22
CA LEU A 39 -4.71 0.71 8.29
C LEU A 39 -5.97 0.00 8.80
N GLY A 40 -7.12 0.64 8.62
CA GLY A 40 -8.44 0.07 8.86
C GLY A 40 -9.39 0.44 7.73
N PRO A 41 -10.58 -0.18 7.68
CA PRO A 41 -11.57 0.13 6.67
C PRO A 41 -12.06 1.59 6.78
N ASP A 42 -12.41 2.17 5.63
CA ASP A 42 -13.05 3.49 5.52
C ASP A 42 -14.38 3.33 4.76
N GLY A 43 -15.42 2.90 5.48
CA GLY A 43 -16.79 2.78 4.96
C GLY A 43 -17.17 1.44 4.32
N ASP A 44 -16.20 0.58 3.96
CA ASP A 44 -16.44 -0.78 3.44
C ASP A 44 -15.63 -1.83 4.22
N ASP A 45 -16.19 -2.24 5.35
CA ASP A 45 -15.58 -3.22 6.26
C ASP A 45 -15.49 -4.60 5.62
N GLU A 46 -16.51 -5.02 4.86
CA GLU A 46 -16.58 -6.37 4.27
C GLU A 46 -15.46 -6.58 3.26
N SER A 47 -15.27 -5.64 2.32
CA SER A 47 -14.19 -5.71 1.34
C SER A 47 -12.80 -5.69 2.00
N TYR A 48 -12.63 -4.86 3.04
CA TYR A 48 -11.38 -4.79 3.79
C TYR A 48 -11.02 -6.13 4.45
N PHE A 49 -11.97 -6.73 5.18
CA PHE A 49 -11.74 -8.01 5.85
C PHE A 49 -11.62 -9.18 4.87
N ALA A 50 -12.33 -9.14 3.73
CA ALA A 50 -12.17 -10.13 2.67
C ALA A 50 -10.75 -10.10 2.09
N LEU A 51 -10.20 -8.91 1.84
CA LEU A 51 -8.81 -8.75 1.41
C LEU A 51 -7.82 -9.26 2.48
N ALA A 52 -8.01 -8.85 3.74
CA ALA A 52 -7.15 -9.29 4.83
C ALA A 52 -7.12 -10.82 4.98
N ALA A 53 -8.28 -11.46 4.91
CA ALA A 53 -8.39 -12.92 4.95
C ALA A 53 -7.73 -13.58 3.73
N ALA A 54 -7.84 -12.99 2.54
CA ALA A 54 -7.19 -13.51 1.33
C ALA A 54 -5.65 -13.43 1.43
N LEU A 55 -5.10 -12.34 1.94
CA LEU A 55 -3.67 -12.17 2.18
C LEU A 55 -3.14 -13.22 3.17
N GLU A 56 -3.87 -13.42 4.28
CA GLU A 56 -3.53 -14.42 5.30
C GLU A 56 -3.54 -15.85 4.73
N GLN A 57 -4.60 -16.23 4.01
CA GLN A 57 -4.72 -17.56 3.40
C GLN A 57 -3.64 -17.84 2.35
N ARG A 58 -3.22 -16.81 1.62
CA ARG A 58 -2.17 -16.91 0.60
C ARG A 58 -0.77 -16.85 1.21
N GLY A 59 -0.64 -16.35 2.44
CA GLY A 59 0.64 -16.08 3.08
C GLY A 59 1.46 -15.05 2.31
N VAL A 60 0.83 -13.94 1.91
CA VAL A 60 1.48 -12.85 1.16
C VAL A 60 1.18 -11.49 1.79
N GLU A 61 2.05 -10.52 1.52
CA GLU A 61 1.90 -9.12 1.90
C GLU A 61 1.59 -8.27 0.66
N GLY A 62 0.78 -7.21 0.82
CA GLY A 62 0.41 -6.31 -0.27
C GLY A 62 1.27 -5.03 -0.27
N ILE A 63 1.83 -4.66 -1.43
CA ILE A 63 2.50 -3.36 -1.63
C ILE A 63 1.52 -2.41 -2.30
N ALA A 64 1.27 -1.26 -1.68
CA ALA A 64 0.34 -0.27 -2.18
C ALA A 64 0.91 1.16 -2.20
N ARG A 65 0.28 2.04 -2.98
CA ARG A 65 0.62 3.47 -3.11
C ARG A 65 -0.63 4.34 -3.06
#